data_AF-A0A672SJB6-F1
#
_entry.id   AF-A0A672SJB6-F1
#
_cell.length_a   1.000
_cell.length_b   1.000
_cell.length_c   1.000
_cell.angle_alpha   90.00
_cell.angle_beta   90.00
_cell.angle_gamma   90.00
#
_symmetry.space_group_name_H-M   'P 1'
#
loop_
_entity.id
_entity.type
_entity.pdbx_description
1 polymer ?
#
loop_
_entity_poly.entity_id
_entity_poly.type
_entity_poly.pdbx_seq_one_letter_code
_entity_poly.pdbx_strand_id
1 'polypeptide(L)'
;KAAARSWEEDYDALVLPALDKELPCYVLYRLDSTNSLGHEWIFIAWSPDHSPVRHKMLYAATRATLRKEFGLGHIKDEMFGTVKDEVSLSGYKKHITAQSAPLPLTAAEEELRQIKLSEVHTHTLTHSLTHTHTHTHTPTHTHTHTLSHTHSHTHTHTHALSHTHTHSHTHSHTHTRTLTLTHALSHTLSHSHTH
;
A
#
# COMPACT_ATOMS: atom_id res chain seq x y z
N LYS A 1 -56.74 -1.82 -6.55
CA LYS A 1 -55.41 -1.79 -5.89
C LYS A 1 -54.72 -0.55 -6.42
N ALA A 2 -54.88 0.60 -5.73
CA ALA A 2 -54.27 1.85 -6.18
C ALA A 2 -52.74 1.66 -6.16
N ALA A 3 -52.06 2.00 -7.25
CA ALA A 3 -50.61 2.10 -7.23
C ALA A 3 -50.25 3.08 -6.12
N ALA A 4 -49.57 2.62 -5.07
CA ALA A 4 -49.06 3.52 -4.05
C ALA A 4 -48.15 4.51 -4.77
N ARG A 5 -48.47 5.81 -4.69
CA ARG A 5 -47.60 6.87 -5.20
C ARG A 5 -46.27 6.75 -4.49
N SER A 6 -45.19 6.95 -5.23
CA SER A 6 -43.86 6.93 -4.64
C SER A 6 -43.68 8.12 -3.71
N TRP A 7 -42.86 7.96 -2.67
CA TRP A 7 -42.53 9.05 -1.76
C TRP A 7 -41.99 10.29 -2.50
N GLU A 8 -41.35 10.12 -3.65
CA GLU A 8 -40.84 11.22 -4.48
C GLU A 8 -41.98 12.06 -5.09
N GLU A 9 -43.05 11.40 -5.55
CA GLU A 9 -44.20 12.08 -6.17
C GLU A 9 -44.97 12.95 -5.17
N ASP A 10 -45.03 12.51 -3.91
CA ASP A 10 -45.74 13.24 -2.86
C ASP A 10 -44.85 14.30 -2.17
N TYR A 11 -43.53 14.23 -2.35
CA TYR A 11 -42.56 15.02 -1.57
C TYR A 11 -42.81 16.54 -1.68
N ASP A 12 -42.72 17.10 -2.89
CA ASP A 12 -42.86 18.55 -3.08
C ASP A 12 -44.27 19.05 -2.74
N ALA A 13 -45.28 18.23 -3.03
CA ALA A 13 -46.68 18.55 -2.76
C ALA A 13 -47.00 18.61 -1.26
N LEU A 14 -46.28 17.86 -0.42
CA LEU A 14 -46.48 17.83 1.03
C LEU A 14 -45.51 18.76 1.78
N VAL A 15 -44.24 18.77 1.38
CA VAL A 15 -43.18 19.51 2.11
C VAL A 15 -43.28 21.01 1.84
N LEU A 16 -43.29 21.43 0.57
CA LEU A 16 -43.16 22.86 0.24
C LEU A 16 -44.30 23.75 0.76
N PRO A 17 -45.57 23.30 0.79
CA PRO A 17 -46.65 24.09 1.38
C PRO A 17 -46.57 24.20 2.91
N ALA A 18 -45.92 23.25 3.59
CA ALA A 18 -45.76 23.28 5.04
C ALA A 18 -44.67 24.27 5.52
N LEU A 19 -43.86 24.80 4.60
CA LEU A 19 -42.78 25.73 4.90
C LEU A 19 -43.26 27.18 4.89
N ASP A 20 -43.25 27.78 6.07
CA ASP A 20 -43.52 29.20 6.31
C ASP A 20 -42.33 30.06 5.84
N LYS A 21 -42.57 31.28 5.35
CA LYS A 21 -41.51 32.18 4.85
C LYS A 21 -40.81 32.96 5.96
N GLU A 22 -41.45 33.09 7.12
CA GLU A 22 -41.02 33.92 8.23
C GLU A 22 -40.67 33.10 9.48
N LEU A 23 -41.14 31.86 9.60
CA LEU A 23 -40.89 31.04 10.78
C LEU A 23 -40.11 29.75 10.47
N PRO A 24 -39.11 29.40 11.31
CA PRO A 24 -38.45 28.10 11.25
C PRO A 24 -39.38 26.96 11.68
N CYS A 25 -39.17 25.77 11.14
CA CYS A 25 -39.85 24.55 11.56
C CYS A 25 -38.98 23.30 11.33
N TYR A 26 -39.43 22.17 11.85
CA TYR A 26 -38.88 20.87 11.50
C TYR A 26 -39.92 20.07 10.73
N VAL A 27 -39.49 19.39 9.68
CA VAL A 27 -40.32 18.44 8.93
C VAL A 27 -39.66 17.07 9.01
N LEU A 28 -40.44 16.08 9.42
CA LEU A 28 -40.09 14.67 9.39
C LEU A 28 -40.85 14.02 8.25
N TYR A 29 -40.14 13.69 7.16
CA TYR A 29 -40.75 13.12 5.97
C TYR A 29 -40.45 11.62 5.88
N ARG A 30 -41.49 10.79 5.76
CA ARG A 30 -41.35 9.33 5.72
C ARG A 30 -41.00 8.85 4.32
N LEU A 31 -40.01 7.99 4.21
CA LEU A 31 -39.64 7.31 2.98
C LEU A 31 -40.39 5.99 2.81
N ASP A 32 -40.47 5.50 1.57
CA ASP A 32 -40.98 4.16 1.28
C ASP A 32 -39.99 3.06 1.71
N SER A 33 -38.72 3.41 1.91
CA SER A 33 -37.69 2.49 2.40
C SER A 33 -37.81 2.24 3.91
N THR A 34 -37.34 1.06 4.32
CA THR A 34 -37.40 0.59 5.71
C THR A 34 -36.06 0.02 6.14
N ASN A 35 -35.72 0.18 7.42
CA ASN A 35 -34.59 -0.45 8.08
C ASN A 35 -35.07 -1.43 9.17
N SER A 36 -34.16 -1.92 10.01
CA SER A 36 -34.47 -2.88 11.10
C SER A 36 -35.42 -2.33 12.17
N LEU A 37 -35.64 -1.02 12.22
CA LEU A 37 -36.50 -0.35 13.19
C LEU A 37 -37.85 0.07 12.57
N GLY A 38 -38.01 0.03 11.25
CA GLY A 38 -39.23 0.41 10.55
C GLY A 38 -38.97 1.34 9.38
N HIS A 39 -39.89 2.26 9.10
CA HIS A 39 -39.70 3.25 8.03
C HIS A 39 -38.50 4.16 8.28
N GLU A 40 -37.80 4.50 7.21
CA GLU A 40 -36.75 5.51 7.19
C GLU A 40 -37.35 6.90 6.98
N TRP A 41 -36.67 7.92 7.50
CA TRP A 41 -37.16 9.30 7.51
C TRP A 41 -36.08 10.29 7.08
N ILE A 42 -36.50 11.35 6.40
CA ILE A 42 -35.71 12.55 6.17
C ILE A 42 -36.06 13.56 7.26
N PHE A 43 -35.04 14.06 7.96
CA PHE A 43 -35.19 15.17 8.90
C PHE A 43 -34.81 16.49 8.21
N ILE A 44 -35.76 17.42 8.09
CA ILE A 44 -35.55 18.71 7.46
C ILE A 44 -35.62 19.81 8.53
N ALA A 45 -34.52 20.53 8.71
CA ALA A 45 -34.47 21.74 9.52
C ALA A 45 -34.65 22.97 8.62
N TRP A 46 -35.85 23.55 8.64
CA TRP A 46 -36.17 24.74 7.88
C TRP A 46 -35.96 25.99 8.74
N SER A 47 -35.17 26.95 8.26
CA SER A 47 -34.90 28.20 8.98
C SER A 47 -34.69 29.36 7.99
N PRO A 48 -35.76 30.02 7.53
CA PRO A 48 -35.66 31.14 6.60
C PRO A 48 -34.75 32.26 7.12
N ASP A 49 -34.01 32.92 6.22
CA ASP A 49 -33.09 34.00 6.62
C ASP A 49 -33.81 35.18 7.26
N HIS A 50 -35.03 35.46 6.80
CA HIS A 50 -35.91 36.53 7.28
C HIS A 50 -36.52 36.24 8.66
N SER A 51 -36.38 35.02 9.18
CA SER A 51 -36.93 34.67 10.49
C SER A 51 -36.27 35.47 11.61
N PRO A 52 -37.03 35.87 12.65
CA PRO A 52 -36.45 36.56 13.80
C PRO A 52 -35.36 35.72 14.46
N VAL A 53 -34.25 36.37 14.85
CA VAL A 53 -33.07 35.70 15.42
C VAL A 53 -33.42 34.77 16.58
N ARG A 54 -34.34 35.20 17.46
CA ARG A 54 -34.82 34.39 18.59
C ARG A 54 -35.39 33.05 18.15
N HIS A 55 -36.19 33.02 17.08
CA HIS A 55 -36.75 31.77 16.56
C HIS A 55 -35.65 30.91 15.92
N LYS A 56 -34.78 31.50 15.10
CA LYS A 56 -33.65 30.76 14.50
C LYS A 56 -32.77 30.11 15.55
N MET A 57 -32.43 30.84 16.62
CA MET A 57 -31.65 30.30 17.74
C MET A 57 -32.38 29.18 18.48
N LEU A 58 -33.68 29.35 18.74
CA LEU A 58 -34.49 28.32 19.42
C LEU A 58 -34.52 27.02 18.61
N TYR A 59 -34.77 27.09 17.31
CA TYR A 59 -34.79 25.94 16.41
C TYR A 59 -33.38 25.43 16.07
N ALA A 60 -32.32 26.21 16.20
CA ALA A 60 -30.96 25.67 16.13
C ALA A 60 -30.63 24.85 17.39
N ALA A 61 -30.94 25.40 18.57
CA ALA A 61 -30.58 24.80 19.86
C ALA A 61 -31.37 23.52 20.20
N THR A 62 -32.61 23.41 19.70
CA THR A 62 -33.49 22.26 20.01
C THR A 62 -33.39 21.11 19.02
N ARG A 63 -32.69 21.29 17.89
CA ARG A 63 -32.61 20.31 16.79
C ARG A 63 -32.07 18.96 17.24
N ALA A 64 -30.96 18.95 17.97
CA ALA A 64 -30.33 17.72 18.44
C ALA A 64 -31.25 16.97 19.42
N THR A 65 -31.94 17.71 20.30
CA THR A 65 -32.91 17.13 21.24
C THR A 65 -34.05 16.46 20.49
N LEU A 66 -34.68 17.15 19.54
CA LEU A 66 -35.80 16.57 18.78
C LEU A 66 -35.38 15.31 18.02
N ARG A 67 -34.21 15.32 17.37
CA ARG A 67 -33.68 14.14 16.67
C ARG A 67 -33.47 12.95 17.59
N LYS A 68 -32.98 13.21 18.81
CA LYS A 68 -32.79 12.18 19.82
C LYS A 68 -34.13 11.61 20.30
N GLU A 69 -35.10 12.46 20.60
CA GLU A 69 -36.44 12.06 21.05
C GLU A 69 -37.21 11.29 19.97
N PHE A 70 -37.04 11.64 18.69
CA PHE A 70 -37.66 10.92 17.59
C PHE A 70 -37.04 9.53 17.35
N GLY A 71 -35.74 9.38 17.66
CA GLY A 71 -34.98 8.15 17.46
C GLY A 71 -34.06 8.25 16.24
N LEU A 72 -32.76 8.42 16.51
CA LEU A 72 -31.73 8.60 15.48
C LEU A 72 -31.66 7.43 14.48
N GLY A 73 -32.02 6.21 14.91
CA GLY A 73 -32.02 5.04 14.04
C GLY A 73 -33.09 5.06 12.95
N HIS A 74 -34.10 5.93 13.04
CA HIS A 74 -35.11 6.10 11.99
C HIS A 74 -34.71 7.16 10.95
N ILE A 75 -33.79 8.06 11.30
CA ILE A 75 -33.39 9.18 10.44
C ILE A 75 -32.28 8.70 9.51
N LYS A 76 -32.60 8.64 8.22
CA LYS A 76 -31.65 8.24 7.16
C LYS A 76 -30.83 9.43 6.70
N ASP A 77 -31.52 10.51 6.34
CA ASP A 77 -30.92 11.71 5.77
C ASP A 77 -31.35 12.95 6.56
N GLU A 78 -30.47 13.94 6.57
CA GLU A 78 -30.69 15.18 7.30
C GLU A 78 -30.37 16.37 6.41
N MET A 79 -31.33 17.29 6.28
CA MET A 79 -31.20 18.51 5.51
C MET A 79 -31.40 19.74 6.37
N PHE A 80 -30.76 20.82 5.95
CA PHE A 80 -31.00 22.17 6.43
C PHE A 80 -31.25 23.06 5.21
N GLY A 81 -32.20 23.99 5.32
CA GLY A 81 -32.40 24.97 4.26
C GLY A 81 -32.99 26.28 4.75
N THR A 82 -32.64 27.36 4.04
CA THR A 82 -33.15 28.72 4.26
C THR A 82 -34.03 29.20 3.11
N VAL A 83 -33.93 28.54 1.94
CA VAL A 83 -34.80 28.77 0.76
C VAL A 83 -35.48 27.49 0.29
N LYS A 84 -36.69 27.61 -0.28
CA LYS A 84 -37.51 26.43 -0.65
C LYS A 84 -36.83 25.52 -1.68
N ASP A 85 -36.05 26.08 -2.60
CA ASP A 85 -35.31 25.31 -3.60
C ASP A 85 -34.33 24.32 -2.98
N GLU A 86 -33.68 24.68 -1.86
CA GLU A 86 -32.73 23.81 -1.16
C GLU A 86 -33.40 22.57 -0.57
N VAL A 87 -34.64 22.70 -0.11
CA VAL A 87 -35.41 21.64 0.56
C VAL A 87 -36.44 20.97 -0.36
N SER A 88 -36.57 21.42 -1.61
CA SER A 88 -37.34 20.74 -2.65
C SER A 88 -36.76 19.36 -2.95
N LEU A 89 -37.53 18.50 -3.62
CA LEU A 89 -37.06 17.19 -4.08
C LEU A 89 -35.78 17.32 -4.93
N SER A 90 -35.72 18.36 -5.76
CA SER A 90 -34.54 18.65 -6.58
C SER A 90 -33.33 19.05 -5.72
N GLY A 91 -33.55 19.84 -4.66
CA GLY A 91 -32.54 20.23 -3.69
C GLY A 91 -32.04 19.04 -2.88
N TYR A 92 -32.94 18.16 -2.44
CA TYR A 92 -32.60 16.90 -1.79
C TYR A 92 -31.73 16.00 -2.66
N LYS A 93 -32.10 15.77 -3.93
CA LYS A 93 -31.29 14.95 -4.86
C LYS A 93 -29.89 15.53 -5.06
N LYS A 94 -29.79 16.86 -5.17
CA LYS A 94 -28.49 17.55 -5.22
C LYS A 94 -27.69 17.37 -3.92
N HIS A 95 -28.34 17.46 -2.76
CA HIS A 95 -27.72 17.27 -1.46
C HIS A 95 -27.12 15.88 -1.29
N ILE A 96 -27.89 14.83 -1.60
CA ILE A 96 -27.41 13.44 -1.55
C ILE A 96 -26.26 13.23 -2.53
N THR A 97 -26.37 13.77 -3.74
CA THR A 97 -25.29 13.70 -4.74
C THR A 97 -24.02 14.38 -4.21
N ALA A 98 -24.15 15.57 -3.61
CA ALA A 98 -23.02 16.32 -3.03
C ALA A 98 -22.39 15.61 -1.82
N GLN A 99 -23.17 14.95 -0.98
CA GLN A 99 -22.65 14.13 0.13
C GLN A 99 -21.93 12.88 -0.36
N SER A 100 -22.38 12.28 -1.47
CA SER A 100 -21.72 11.14 -2.11
C SER A 100 -20.52 11.54 -2.96
N ALA A 101 -20.39 12.83 -3.31
CA ALA A 101 -19.26 13.33 -4.05
C ALA A 101 -17.99 13.26 -3.19
N PRO A 102 -16.83 12.94 -3.77
CA PRO A 102 -15.57 13.04 -3.04
C PRO A 102 -15.43 14.47 -2.52
N LEU A 103 -15.03 14.59 -1.25
CA LEU A 103 -14.78 15.89 -0.61
C LEU A 103 -14.01 16.78 -1.59
N PRO A 104 -14.39 18.06 -1.76
CA PRO A 104 -13.60 18.97 -2.57
C PRO A 104 -12.23 19.08 -1.92
N LEU A 105 -11.25 18.32 -2.43
CA LEU A 105 -9.87 18.39 -1.97
C LEU A 105 -9.46 19.84 -2.18
N THR A 106 -9.15 20.51 -1.08
CA THR A 106 -8.52 21.82 -1.16
C THR A 106 -7.22 21.69 -1.95
N ALA A 107 -6.80 22.73 -2.66
CA ALA A 107 -5.57 22.68 -3.47
C ALA A 107 -4.36 22.18 -2.65
N ALA A 108 -4.32 22.51 -1.35
CA ALA A 108 -3.33 22.02 -0.41
C ALA A 108 -3.40 20.51 -0.15
N GLU A 109 -4.59 19.92 -0.08
CA GLU A 109 -4.78 18.46 0.08
C GLU A 109 -4.42 17.70 -1.20
N GLU A 110 -4.70 18.28 -2.38
CA GLU A 110 -4.25 17.72 -3.65
C GLU A 110 -2.72 17.78 -3.77
N GLU A 111 -2.09 18.90 -3.41
CA GLU A 111 -0.62 19.00 -3.35
C GLU A 111 -0.01 17.98 -2.38
N LEU A 112 -0.56 17.84 -1.17
CA LEU A 112 -0.14 16.81 -0.20
C LEU A 112 -0.32 15.39 -0.75
N ARG A 113 -1.39 15.13 -1.50
CA ARG A 113 -1.62 13.85 -2.15
C ARG A 113 -0.60 13.58 -3.26
N GLN A 114 -0.28 14.58 -4.08
CA GLN A 114 0.75 14.47 -5.11
C GLN A 114 2.14 14.26 -4.52
N ILE A 115 2.48 14.97 -3.43
CA ILE A 115 3.73 14.78 -2.68
C ILE A 115 3.80 13.34 -2.14
N LYS A 116 2.72 12.86 -1.51
CA LYS A 116 2.68 11.49 -0.97
C LYS A 116 2.79 10.41 -2.06
N LEU A 117 2.15 10.61 -3.21
CA LEU A 117 2.25 9.69 -4.35
C LEU A 117 3.65 9.70 -4.97
N SER A 118 4.26 10.88 -5.13
CA SER A 118 5.63 11.01 -5.63
C SER A 118 6.66 10.45 -4.66
N GLU A 119 6.48 10.58 -3.35
CA GLU A 119 7.35 9.99 -2.34
C GLU A 119 7.29 8.45 -2.38
N VAL A 120 6.08 7.88 -2.45
CA VAL A 120 5.89 6.42 -2.61
C VAL A 120 6.50 5.92 -3.91
N HIS A 121 6.30 6.64 -5.02
CA HIS A 121 6.88 6.29 -6.31
C HIS A 121 8.41 6.36 -6.28
N THR A 122 8.96 7.41 -5.68
CA THR A 122 10.41 7.60 -5.53
C THR A 122 11.02 6.53 -4.64
N HIS A 123 10.35 6.17 -3.54
CA HIS A 123 10.78 5.09 -2.65
C HIS A 123 10.74 3.72 -3.36
N THR A 124 9.68 3.45 -4.12
CA THR A 124 9.52 2.22 -4.91
C THR A 124 10.58 2.11 -6.01
N LEU A 125 10.83 3.21 -6.73
CA LEU A 125 11.83 3.28 -7.79
C LEU A 125 13.24 3.14 -7.22
N THR A 126 13.53 3.81 -6.09
CA THR A 126 14.83 3.70 -5.41
C THR A 126 15.05 2.28 -4.92
N HIS A 127 14.07 1.68 -4.24
CA HIS A 127 14.17 0.30 -3.76
C HIS A 127 14.34 -0.70 -4.91
N SER A 128 13.60 -0.51 -6.01
CA SER A 128 13.74 -1.34 -7.23
C SER A 128 15.12 -1.16 -7.87
N LEU A 129 15.61 0.08 -8.00
CA LEU A 129 16.92 0.38 -8.57
C LEU A 129 18.04 -0.18 -7.69
N THR A 130 17.95 -0.04 -6.36
CA THR A 130 18.93 -0.60 -5.42
C THR A 130 18.88 -2.13 -5.44
N HIS A 131 17.70 -2.74 -5.52
CA HIS A 131 17.58 -4.19 -5.65
C HIS A 131 18.16 -4.66 -6.97
N THR A 132 17.86 -4.01 -8.10
CA THR A 132 18.43 -4.35 -9.42
C THR A 132 19.94 -4.11 -9.47
N HIS A 133 20.45 -3.00 -8.92
CA HIS A 133 21.88 -2.71 -8.86
C HIS A 133 22.60 -3.75 -7.98
N THR A 134 22.06 -4.08 -6.80
CA THR A 134 22.61 -5.14 -5.95
C THR A 134 22.55 -6.50 -6.66
N HIS A 135 21.41 -6.87 -7.24
CA HIS A 135 21.30 -8.10 -8.03
C HIS A 135 22.08 -8.11 -9.35
N THR A 136 22.62 -6.99 -9.82
CA THR A 136 23.47 -6.97 -11.03
C THR A 136 24.95 -6.99 -10.64
N HIS A 137 25.32 -6.26 -9.59
CA HIS A 137 26.70 -6.21 -9.10
C HIS A 137 27.07 -7.43 -8.26
N THR A 138 26.16 -8.00 -7.47
CA THR A 138 26.47 -9.14 -6.59
C THR A 138 26.66 -10.46 -7.36
N PRO A 139 25.75 -10.96 -8.22
CA PRO A 139 25.98 -12.23 -8.89
C PRO A 139 27.10 -12.16 -9.93
N THR A 140 27.33 -11.02 -10.58
CA THR A 140 28.43 -10.88 -11.56
C THR A 140 29.79 -10.81 -10.87
N HIS A 141 29.92 -10.03 -9.78
CA HIS A 141 31.17 -9.93 -9.04
C HIS A 141 31.47 -11.20 -8.24
N THR A 142 30.46 -11.82 -7.60
CA THR A 142 30.62 -13.09 -6.89
C THR A 142 30.94 -14.23 -7.85
N HIS A 143 30.27 -14.34 -9.01
CA HIS A 143 30.58 -15.40 -9.97
C HIS A 143 31.98 -15.25 -10.57
N THR A 144 32.42 -14.02 -10.88
CA THR A 144 33.78 -13.76 -11.39
C THR A 144 34.85 -14.04 -10.32
N HIS A 145 34.61 -13.64 -9.07
CA HIS A 145 35.57 -13.85 -7.99
C HIS A 145 35.67 -15.34 -7.61
N THR A 146 34.55 -16.08 -7.59
CA THR A 146 34.54 -17.52 -7.33
C THR A 146 35.19 -18.29 -8.49
N LEU A 147 34.88 -17.97 -9.75
CA LEU A 147 35.47 -18.66 -10.91
C LEU A 147 36.99 -18.45 -10.98
N SER A 148 37.47 -17.22 -10.72
CA SER A 148 38.91 -16.92 -10.64
C SER A 148 39.59 -17.63 -9.47
N HIS A 149 38.98 -17.68 -8.29
CA HIS A 149 39.55 -18.41 -7.14
C HIS A 149 39.62 -19.92 -7.40
N THR A 150 38.56 -20.53 -7.96
CA THR A 150 38.56 -21.96 -8.26
C THR A 150 39.56 -22.29 -9.37
N HIS A 151 39.66 -21.45 -10.42
CA HIS A 151 40.63 -21.64 -11.49
C HIS A 151 42.07 -21.52 -10.98
N SER A 152 42.36 -20.50 -10.16
CA SER A 152 43.68 -20.30 -9.58
C SER A 152 44.07 -21.41 -8.58
N HIS A 153 43.14 -21.85 -7.73
CA HIS A 153 43.38 -22.99 -6.81
C HIS A 153 43.62 -24.29 -7.56
N THR A 154 42.85 -24.58 -8.61
CA THR A 154 43.03 -25.82 -9.39
C THR A 154 44.37 -25.78 -10.12
N HIS A 155 44.71 -24.66 -10.77
CA HIS A 155 45.97 -24.53 -11.51
C HIS A 155 47.20 -24.60 -10.59
N THR A 156 47.12 -24.00 -9.40
CA THR A 156 48.20 -24.05 -8.39
C THR A 156 48.35 -25.45 -7.80
N HIS A 157 47.24 -26.13 -7.49
CA HIS A 157 47.28 -27.47 -6.93
C HIS A 157 47.80 -28.49 -7.93
N THR A 158 47.45 -28.36 -9.22
CA THR A 158 47.98 -29.22 -10.29
C THR A 158 49.48 -28.96 -10.53
N HIS A 159 49.92 -27.70 -10.55
CA HIS A 159 51.35 -27.38 -10.71
C HIS A 159 52.20 -27.86 -9.53
N ALA A 160 51.71 -27.69 -8.29
CA ALA A 160 52.41 -28.15 -7.10
C ALA A 160 52.53 -29.69 -7.08
N LEU A 161 51.44 -30.41 -7.34
CA LEU A 161 51.42 -31.87 -7.35
C LEU A 161 52.37 -32.45 -8.42
N SER A 162 52.39 -31.84 -9.61
CA SER A 162 53.27 -32.26 -10.71
C SER A 162 54.75 -31.97 -10.41
N HIS A 163 55.06 -30.85 -9.74
CA HIS A 163 56.44 -30.54 -9.32
C HIS A 163 56.94 -31.48 -8.23
N THR A 164 56.13 -31.78 -7.21
CA THR A 164 56.54 -32.67 -6.12
C THR A 164 56.69 -34.12 -6.59
N HIS A 165 55.83 -34.57 -7.49
CA HIS A 165 55.92 -35.91 -8.10
C HIS A 165 57.19 -36.05 -8.95
N THR A 166 57.50 -35.06 -9.79
CA THR A 166 58.69 -35.09 -10.65
C THR A 166 59.98 -34.99 -9.85
N HIS A 167 60.01 -34.16 -8.80
CA HIS A 167 61.20 -34.01 -7.95
C HIS A 167 61.48 -35.27 -7.11
N SER A 168 60.43 -35.90 -6.55
CA SER A 168 60.59 -37.17 -5.81
C SER A 168 61.07 -38.31 -6.72
N HIS A 169 60.52 -38.41 -7.93
CA HIS A 169 60.91 -39.46 -8.87
C HIS A 169 62.37 -39.30 -9.34
N THR A 170 62.83 -38.07 -9.55
CA THR A 170 64.21 -37.79 -9.97
C THR A 170 65.22 -37.97 -8.84
N HIS A 171 64.88 -37.54 -7.62
CA HIS A 171 65.75 -37.70 -6.46
C HIS A 171 65.91 -39.18 -6.06
N SER A 172 64.82 -39.95 -6.10
CA SER A 172 64.87 -41.38 -5.78
C SER A 172 65.67 -42.18 -6.80
N HIS A 173 65.52 -41.91 -8.12
CA HIS A 173 66.33 -42.57 -9.14
C HIS A 173 67.82 -42.23 -9.07
N THR A 174 68.17 -41.00 -8.68
CA THR A 174 69.57 -40.58 -8.55
C THR A 174 70.22 -41.21 -7.32
N HIS A 175 69.51 -41.28 -6.19
CA HIS A 175 70.06 -41.91 -4.97
C HIS A 175 70.28 -43.42 -5.16
N THR A 176 69.36 -44.13 -5.82
CA THR A 176 69.51 -45.57 -6.07
C THR A 176 70.65 -45.89 -7.05
N ARG A 177 70.84 -45.09 -8.11
CA ARG A 177 71.96 -45.30 -9.07
C ARG A 177 73.33 -45.03 -8.45
N THR A 178 73.45 -44.04 -7.58
CA THR A 178 74.73 -43.75 -6.90
C THR A 178 75.11 -44.87 -5.93
N LEU A 179 74.13 -45.37 -5.16
CA LEU A 179 74.36 -46.44 -4.16
C LEU A 179 74.74 -47.79 -4.79
N THR A 180 74.16 -48.12 -5.96
CA THR A 180 74.52 -49.35 -6.69
C THR A 180 75.87 -49.24 -7.39
N LEU A 181 76.24 -48.05 -7.90
CA LEU A 181 77.53 -47.83 -8.56
C LEU A 181 78.71 -47.90 -7.58
N THR A 182 78.59 -47.33 -6.38
CA THR A 182 79.64 -47.45 -5.35
C THR A 182 79.78 -48.87 -4.83
N HIS A 183 78.69 -49.60 -4.64
CA HIS A 183 78.75 -50.99 -4.18
C HIS A 183 79.43 -51.90 -5.21
N ALA A 184 79.14 -51.72 -6.51
CA ALA A 184 79.79 -52.47 -7.59
C ALA A 184 81.31 -52.20 -7.66
N LEU A 185 81.73 -50.93 -7.53
CA LEU A 185 83.14 -50.53 -7.58
C LEU A 185 83.96 -51.04 -6.38
N SER A 186 83.36 -51.08 -5.18
CA SER A 186 84.02 -51.66 -3.99
C SER A 186 84.20 -53.18 -4.10
N HIS A 187 83.26 -53.90 -4.72
CA HIS A 187 83.40 -55.35 -4.96
C HIS A 187 84.46 -55.68 -6.03
N THR A 188 84.65 -54.83 -7.04
CA THR A 188 85.68 -55.05 -8.06
C THR A 188 87.10 -54.72 -7.60
N LEU A 189 87.28 -53.72 -6.71
CA LEU A 189 88.62 -53.38 -6.21
C LEU A 189 89.13 -54.33 -5.11
N SER A 190 88.23 -55.00 -4.37
CA SER A 190 88.62 -55.96 -3.34
C SER A 190 89.03 -57.33 -3.91
N HIS A 191 88.67 -57.66 -5.16
CA HIS A 191 89.02 -58.93 -5.81
C HIS A 191 90.30 -58.87 -6.68
N SER A 192 90.90 -57.70 -6.89
CA SER A 192 92.15 -57.54 -7.66
C SER A 192 93.42 -57.42 -6.79
N HIS A 193 93.31 -57.58 -5.47
CA HIS A 193 94.45 -57.54 -4.53
C HIS A 193 94.61 -58.81 -3.69
N THR A 194 94.28 -59.98 -4.24
CA THR A 194 94.69 -61.28 -3.68
C THR A 194 94.87 -62.33 -4.80
N HIS A 195 96.01 -62.30 -5.49
CA HIS A 195 96.91 -63.45 -5.63
C HIS A 195 98.30 -63.01 -6.13
#